data_AF-A0A497EZX8-F1
#
_entry.id   AF-A0A497EZX8-F1
#
_cell.length_a   1.000
_cell.length_b   1.000
_cell.length_c   1.000
_cell.angle_alpha   90.00
_cell.angle_beta   90.00
_cell.angle_gamma   90.00
#
_symmetry.space_group_name_H-M   'P 1'
#
loop_
_entity.id
_entity.type
_entity.pdbx_description
1 polymer ?
#
loop_
_entity_poly.entity_id
_entity_poly.type
_entity_poly.pdbx_seq_one_letter_code
_entity_poly.pdbx_strand_id
1 'polypeptide(L)'
;MSVVGGCCCLIDFDRVISLAEGRGADFVGVGFHDVVYELVVVDNGVLREYSINEKRGVGLSVVVDGFVGFAATNDVSGGSVGGLVDRAVSIAGAMRLAGRRVAFHKWRACRAGVSSKFRVDLLDVGSEEKIGVVVDAYKSGSEVEG
;
A
#
# COMPACT_ATOMS: atom_id res chain seq x y z
N MET A 1 -16.20 -19.00 12.94
CA MET A 1 -14.91 -19.65 12.60
C MET A 1 -14.67 -19.43 11.12
N SER A 2 -13.82 -18.47 10.77
CA SER A 2 -13.18 -18.43 9.45
C SER A 2 -11.70 -18.47 9.73
N VAL A 3 -11.09 -19.59 9.37
CA VAL A 3 -9.66 -19.82 9.44
C VAL A 3 -9.07 -19.09 8.24
N VAL A 4 -8.48 -17.92 8.46
CA VAL A 4 -7.56 -17.33 7.48
C VAL A 4 -6.18 -17.89 7.83
N GLY A 5 -5.86 -19.03 7.24
CA GLY A 5 -4.50 -19.54 7.21
C GLY A 5 -3.67 -18.65 6.28
N GLY A 6 -2.55 -18.16 6.80
CA GLY A 6 -1.60 -17.33 6.04
C GLY A 6 -0.90 -16.31 6.92
N CYS A 7 0.14 -16.75 7.63
CA CYS A 7 1.03 -15.88 8.40
C CYS A 7 1.70 -14.86 7.46
N CYS A 8 1.37 -13.56 7.53
CA CYS A 8 2.19 -12.50 6.95
C CYS A 8 1.84 -11.11 7.50
N CYS A 9 2.55 -10.69 8.56
CA CYS A 9 2.95 -9.30 8.77
C CYS A 9 1.85 -8.22 8.71
N LEU A 10 0.74 -8.37 9.45
CA LEU A 10 -0.20 -7.25 9.61
C LEU A 10 0.49 -6.16 10.47
N ILE A 11 0.70 -4.97 9.90
CA ILE A 11 1.23 -3.84 10.65
C ILE A 11 0.25 -3.45 11.77
N ASP A 12 0.77 -3.27 12.98
CA ASP A 12 0.00 -2.80 14.13
C ASP A 12 -0.10 -1.27 14.10
N PHE A 13 -1.21 -0.75 13.56
CA PHE A 13 -1.44 0.69 13.44
C PHE A 13 -1.53 1.39 14.79
N ASP A 14 -2.12 0.76 15.81
CA ASP A 14 -2.28 1.35 17.13
C ASP A 14 -0.92 1.58 17.79
N ARG A 15 0.01 0.62 17.60
CA ARG A 15 1.41 0.78 18.04
C ARG A 15 2.12 1.92 17.32
N VAL A 16 1.95 2.06 16.00
CA VAL A 16 2.56 3.15 15.21
C VAL A 16 2.07 4.51 15.72
N ILE A 17 0.76 4.64 15.92
CA ILE A 17 0.10 5.86 16.39
C ILE A 17 0.60 6.20 17.80
N SER A 18 0.51 5.26 18.73
CA SER A 18 0.93 5.46 20.13
C SER A 18 2.39 5.88 20.24
N LEU A 19 3.26 5.30 19.40
CA LEU A 19 4.68 5.63 19.39
C LEU A 19 4.94 7.04 18.85
N ALA A 20 4.20 7.46 17.83
CA ALA A 20 4.31 8.81 17.27
C ALA A 20 3.76 9.87 18.24
N GLU A 21 2.62 9.61 18.89
CA GLU A 21 2.06 10.47 19.94
C GLU A 21 3.02 10.61 21.12
N GLY A 22 3.62 9.51 21.57
CA GLY A 22 4.66 9.50 22.61
C GLY A 22 5.93 10.28 22.24
N ARG A 23 6.12 10.58 20.95
CA ARG A 23 7.23 11.41 20.41
C ARG A 23 6.81 12.84 20.09
N GLY A 24 5.62 13.26 20.54
CA GLY A 24 5.13 14.63 20.42
C GLY A 24 4.36 14.92 19.13
N ALA A 25 3.86 13.90 18.42
CA ALA A 25 2.97 14.13 17.29
C ALA A 25 1.58 14.57 17.76
N ASP A 26 1.13 15.73 17.28
CA ASP A 26 -0.21 16.28 17.47
C ASP A 26 -1.24 15.63 16.53
N PHE A 27 -0.76 15.08 15.40
CA PHE A 27 -1.55 14.37 14.42
C PHE A 27 -0.71 13.26 13.80
N VAL A 28 -1.34 12.11 13.57
CA VAL A 28 -0.71 10.94 12.94
C VAL A 28 -1.63 10.42 11.83
N GLY A 29 -1.11 10.36 10.62
CA GLY A 29 -1.73 9.71 9.47
C GLY A 29 -0.89 8.51 9.05
N VAL A 30 -1.47 7.31 9.08
CA VAL A 30 -0.81 6.08 8.63
C VAL A 30 -1.52 5.56 7.38
N GLY A 31 -0.74 5.27 6.34
CA GLY A 31 -1.23 4.65 5.11
C GLY A 31 -0.51 3.33 4.87
N PHE A 32 -1.23 2.24 4.73
CA PHE A 32 -0.68 0.94 4.33
C PHE A 32 -1.13 0.62 2.91
N HIS A 33 -0.17 0.16 2.11
CA HIS A 33 -0.40 -0.27 0.74
C HIS A 33 0.01 -1.72 0.62
N ASP A 34 -0.89 -2.54 0.06
CA ASP A 34 -0.62 -3.90 -0.35
C ASP A 34 -1.17 -4.05 -1.77
N VAL A 35 -0.27 -4.21 -2.74
CA VAL A 35 -0.60 -4.22 -4.16
C VAL A 35 0.02 -5.45 -4.78
N VAL A 36 -0.84 -6.31 -5.32
CA VAL A 36 -0.44 -7.42 -6.17
C VAL A 36 -0.55 -6.96 -7.63
N TYR A 37 0.54 -7.09 -8.37
CA TYR A 37 0.59 -6.80 -9.80
C TYR A 37 0.98 -8.06 -10.55
N GLU A 38 0.14 -8.48 -11.49
CA GLU A 38 0.37 -9.64 -12.34
C GLU A 38 0.46 -9.18 -13.80
N LEU A 39 1.53 -9.62 -14.49
CA LEU A 39 1.81 -9.29 -15.88
C LEU A 39 1.86 -10.58 -16.71
N VAL A 40 1.06 -10.60 -17.77
CA VAL A 40 1.08 -11.65 -18.79
C VAL A 40 1.32 -10.99 -20.14
N VAL A 41 2.39 -11.39 -20.84
CA VAL A 41 2.70 -10.89 -22.18
C VAL A 41 2.74 -12.07 -23.13
N VAL A 42 1.84 -12.06 -24.12
CA VAL A 42 1.84 -12.99 -25.25
C VAL A 42 2.31 -12.23 -26.48
N ASP A 43 3.28 -12.80 -27.19
CA ASP A 43 3.84 -12.25 -28.41
C ASP A 43 3.99 -13.37 -29.43
N ASN A 44 3.59 -13.15 -30.68
CA ASN A 44 3.58 -14.16 -31.74
C ASN A 44 2.95 -15.51 -31.33
N GLY A 45 1.90 -15.47 -30.51
CA GLY A 45 1.17 -16.64 -30.03
C GLY A 45 1.88 -17.46 -28.96
N VAL A 46 3.02 -17.01 -28.45
CA VAL A 46 3.75 -17.65 -27.34
C VAL A 46 3.78 -16.75 -26.11
N LEU A 47 3.76 -17.36 -24.93
CA LEU A 47 3.96 -16.65 -23.67
C LEU A 47 5.41 -16.13 -23.61
N ARG A 48 5.57 -14.82 -23.71
CA ARG A 48 6.87 -14.15 -23.69
C ARG A 48 7.30 -13.81 -22.27
N GLU A 49 6.37 -13.34 -21.45
CA GLU A 49 6.65 -12.93 -20.08
C GLU A 49 5.47 -13.27 -19.18
N TYR A 50 5.80 -13.80 -18.00
CA TYR A 50 4.87 -13.96 -16.91
C TYR A 50 5.55 -13.53 -15.62
N SER A 51 4.97 -12.57 -14.90
CA SER A 51 5.49 -12.14 -13.60
C SER A 51 4.38 -11.76 -12.63
N ILE A 52 4.61 -12.08 -11.36
CA ILE A 52 3.80 -11.60 -10.23
C ILE A 52 4.73 -10.77 -9.35
N ASN A 53 4.27 -9.59 -8.96
CA ASN A 53 5.00 -8.67 -8.11
C ASN A 53 4.08 -8.19 -6.99
N GLU A 54 4.46 -8.49 -5.74
CA GLU A 54 3.77 -8.01 -4.55
C GLU A 54 4.54 -6.84 -3.96
N LYS A 55 3.85 -5.71 -3.77
CA LYS A 55 4.41 -4.50 -3.17
C LYS A 55 3.65 -4.15 -1.91
N ARG A 56 4.35 -4.20 -0.78
CA ARG A 56 3.84 -3.78 0.52
C ARG A 56 4.63 -2.59 1.07
N GLY A 57 3.94 -1.68 1.74
CA GLY A 57 4.60 -0.58 2.41
C GLY A 57 3.69 0.22 3.31
N VAL A 58 4.31 0.92 4.25
CA VAL A 58 3.65 1.87 5.14
C VAL A 58 4.24 3.26 4.95
N GLY A 59 3.37 4.24 4.77
CA GLY A 59 3.66 5.67 4.88
C GLY A 59 3.15 6.21 6.20
N LEU A 60 3.93 7.10 6.80
CA LEU A 60 3.61 7.80 8.03
C LEU A 60 3.74 9.30 7.82
N SER A 61 2.65 10.01 8.00
CA SER A 61 2.60 11.48 8.04
C SER A 61 2.34 11.91 9.48
N VAL A 62 3.14 12.83 10.01
CA VAL A 62 2.97 13.37 11.36
C VAL A 62 2.93 14.88 11.34
N VAL A 63 2.26 15.48 12.33
CA VAL A 63 2.42 16.88 12.66
C VAL A 63 3.01 17.01 14.05
N VAL A 64 4.07 17.79 14.20
CA VAL A 64 4.72 18.09 15.48
C VAL A 64 4.86 19.60 15.60
N ASP A 65 4.19 20.21 16.58
CA ASP A 65 4.19 21.68 16.79
C ASP A 65 3.75 22.47 15.55
N GLY A 66 2.79 21.90 14.82
CA GLY A 66 2.28 22.45 13.58
C GLY A 66 3.19 22.27 12.36
N PHE A 67 4.28 21.50 12.42
CA PHE A 67 5.12 21.19 11.25
C PHE A 67 4.92 19.77 10.77
N VAL A 68 4.88 19.57 9.45
CA VAL A 68 4.63 18.26 8.84
C VAL A 68 5.93 17.49 8.66
N GLY A 69 5.91 16.21 8.98
CA GLY A 69 6.95 15.25 8.63
C GLY A 69 6.36 14.03 7.95
N PHE A 70 7.08 13.47 6.99
CA PHE A 70 6.66 12.27 6.28
C PHE A 70 7.82 11.29 6.14
N ALA A 71 7.55 10.01 6.38
CA ALA A 71 8.48 8.94 6.09
C ALA A 71 7.70 7.71 5.58
N ALA A 72 8.36 6.84 4.82
CA ALA A 72 7.79 5.60 4.35
C ALA A 72 8.81 4.45 4.41
N THR A 73 8.32 3.22 4.48
CA THR A 73 9.14 2.01 4.47
C THR A 73 8.36 0.83 3.87
N ASN A 74 9.06 -0.07 3.19
CA ASN A 74 8.54 -1.36 2.73
C ASN A 74 8.79 -2.48 3.76
N ASP A 75 9.61 -2.23 4.78
CA ASP A 75 9.83 -3.17 5.88
C ASP A 75 8.83 -2.87 7.01
N VAL A 76 7.85 -3.75 7.21
CA VAL A 76 6.80 -3.65 8.23
C VAL A 76 7.17 -4.35 9.55
N SER A 77 8.43 -4.76 9.73
CA SER A 77 8.92 -5.32 10.99
C SER A 77 8.87 -4.29 12.14
N GLY A 78 8.71 -4.77 13.37
CA GLY A 78 8.58 -3.89 14.54
C GLY A 78 9.77 -2.95 14.79
N GLY A 79 10.99 -3.36 14.39
CA GLY A 79 12.19 -2.51 14.46
C GLY A 79 12.19 -1.39 13.43
N SER A 80 11.76 -1.68 12.20
CA SER A 80 11.60 -0.70 11.12
C SER A 80 10.53 0.34 11.42
N VAL A 81 9.44 -0.04 12.10
CA VAL A 81 8.38 0.88 12.53
C VAL A 81 8.89 1.96 13.49
N GLY A 82 9.76 1.60 14.44
CA GLY A 82 10.37 2.58 15.34
C GLY A 82 11.16 3.64 14.58
N GLY A 83 12.04 3.20 13.70
CA GLY A 83 12.86 4.07 12.86
C GLY A 83 12.06 4.85 11.81
N LEU A 84 10.92 4.34 11.34
CA LEU A 84 9.98 5.08 10.50
C LEU A 84 9.43 6.31 11.24
N VAL A 85 8.94 6.09 12.46
CA VAL A 85 8.38 7.16 13.29
C VAL A 85 9.46 8.18 13.67
N ASP A 86 10.65 7.73 14.07
CA ASP A 86 11.76 8.64 14.41
C ASP A 86 12.15 9.53 13.22
N ARG A 87 12.21 8.97 12.01
CA ARG A 87 12.46 9.73 10.79
C ARG A 87 11.37 10.75 10.51
N ALA A 88 10.09 10.36 10.60
CA ALA A 88 8.98 11.27 10.35
C ALA A 88 8.98 12.46 11.33
N VAL A 89 9.17 12.21 12.63
CA VAL A 89 9.24 13.25 13.67
C VAL A 89 10.48 14.14 13.49
N SER A 90 11.63 13.57 13.16
CA SER A 90 12.85 14.33 12.88
C SER A 90 12.67 15.28 11.69
N ILE A 91 12.03 14.82 10.61
CA ILE A 91 11.70 15.66 9.45
C ILE A 91 10.76 16.80 9.85
N ALA A 92 9.72 16.52 10.63
CA ALA A 92 8.82 17.56 11.15
C ALA A 92 9.59 18.61 11.98
N GLY A 93 10.51 18.18 12.83
CA GLY A 93 11.38 19.06 13.61
C GLY A 93 12.27 19.95 12.74
N ALA A 94 12.87 19.38 11.68
CA ALA A 94 13.70 20.14 10.74
C ALA A 94 12.89 21.19 9.97
N MET A 95 11.61 20.92 9.68
CA MET A 95 10.71 21.87 9.02
C MET A 95 10.44 23.14 9.85
N ARG A 96 10.81 23.20 11.13
CA ARG A 96 10.76 24.44 11.91
C ARG A 96 11.58 25.59 11.29
N LEU A 97 12.64 25.27 10.55
CA LEU A 97 13.57 26.26 10.00
C LEU A 97 13.08 26.89 8.69
N ALA A 98 12.29 26.17 7.90
CA ALA A 98 11.94 26.57 6.53
C ALA A 98 10.49 26.24 6.11
N GLY A 99 9.77 25.49 6.94
CA GLY A 99 8.42 25.02 6.65
C GLY A 99 7.34 26.01 7.08
N ARG A 100 6.13 25.79 6.56
CA ARG A 100 4.94 26.51 6.98
C ARG A 100 4.23 25.73 8.08
N ARG A 101 3.76 26.43 9.11
CA ARG A 101 2.90 25.82 10.13
C ARG A 101 1.54 25.46 9.53
N VAL A 102 1.10 24.24 9.81
CA VAL A 102 -0.22 23.70 9.47
C VAL A 102 -0.98 23.42 10.75
N ALA A 103 -2.29 23.56 10.68
CA ALA A 103 -3.21 23.13 11.73
C ALA A 103 -4.33 22.34 11.06
N PHE A 104 -4.53 21.10 11.52
CA PHE A 104 -5.67 20.31 11.05
C PHE A 104 -6.94 20.74 11.78
N HIS A 105 -8.02 20.89 11.03
CA HIS A 105 -9.33 21.11 11.62
C HIS A 105 -9.80 19.83 12.32
N LYS A 106 -10.38 19.95 13.52
CA LYS A 106 -10.88 18.80 14.27
C LYS A 106 -12.12 18.25 13.57
N TRP A 107 -11.96 17.12 12.87
CA TRP A 107 -13.08 16.36 12.32
C TRP A 107 -13.56 15.30 13.31
N ARG A 108 -14.85 14.96 13.22
CA ARG A 108 -15.35 13.75 13.89
C ARG A 108 -14.72 12.55 13.22
N ALA A 109 -14.25 11.59 14.01
CA ALA A 109 -13.74 10.33 13.49
C ALA A 109 -14.81 9.66 12.60
N CYS A 110 -14.40 9.26 11.41
CA CYS A 110 -15.25 8.57 10.44
C CYS A 110 -14.52 7.31 9.97
N ARG A 111 -15.26 6.22 9.79
CA ARG A 111 -14.78 5.00 9.14
C ARG A 111 -15.52 4.86 7.82
N ALA A 112 -14.77 4.82 6.74
CA ALA A 112 -15.29 4.57 5.41
C ALA A 112 -14.44 3.49 4.73
N GLY A 113 -15.08 2.72 3.85
CA GLY A 113 -14.43 1.72 3.02
C GLY A 113 -15.06 1.73 1.64
N VAL A 114 -14.25 1.55 0.61
CA VAL A 114 -14.70 1.44 -0.77
C VAL A 114 -14.12 0.15 -1.32
N SER A 115 -14.97 -0.64 -1.97
CA SER A 115 -14.56 -1.86 -2.66
C SER A 115 -15.14 -1.87 -4.06
N SER A 116 -14.36 -2.32 -5.04
CA SER A 116 -14.88 -2.64 -6.37
C SER A 116 -15.84 -3.82 -6.28
N LYS A 117 -16.92 -3.79 -7.06
CA LYS A 117 -17.81 -4.95 -7.19
C LYS A 117 -17.27 -5.85 -8.31
N PHE A 118 -16.97 -7.10 -7.98
CA PHE A 118 -16.55 -8.11 -8.94
C PHE A 118 -17.35 -9.40 -8.72
N ARG A 119 -17.55 -10.16 -9.80
CA ARG A 119 -18.22 -11.48 -9.74
C ARG A 119 -17.27 -12.57 -9.24
N VAL A 120 -16.00 -12.45 -9.61
CA VAL A 120 -14.90 -13.33 -9.22
C VAL A 120 -13.72 -12.42 -8.87
N ASP A 121 -13.07 -12.67 -7.74
CA ASP A 121 -11.84 -11.95 -7.40
C ASP A 121 -10.72 -12.43 -8.31
N LEU A 122 -10.06 -11.52 -9.03
CA LEU A 122 -8.95 -11.87 -9.90
C LEU A 122 -7.75 -12.40 -9.11
N LEU A 123 -7.63 -12.08 -7.82
CA LEU A 123 -6.56 -12.62 -6.96
C LEU A 123 -6.80 -14.09 -6.61
N ASP A 124 -8.04 -14.57 -6.65
CA ASP A 124 -8.41 -15.97 -6.38
C ASP A 124 -8.34 -16.86 -7.64
N VAL A 125 -8.25 -16.26 -8.83
CA VAL A 125 -8.16 -16.99 -10.09
C VAL A 125 -6.73 -17.52 -10.30
N GLY A 126 -6.61 -18.77 -10.72
CA GLY A 126 -5.32 -19.39 -11.01
C GLY A 126 -4.59 -18.71 -12.18
N SER A 127 -3.27 -18.65 -12.09
CA SER A 127 -2.40 -18.07 -13.12
C SER A 127 -2.60 -18.67 -14.51
N GLU A 128 -2.79 -19.99 -14.60
CA GLU A 128 -3.00 -20.69 -15.88
C GLU A 128 -4.26 -20.23 -16.59
N GLU A 129 -5.36 -20.02 -15.85
CA GLU A 129 -6.63 -19.54 -16.41
C GLU A 129 -6.47 -18.13 -16.97
N LYS A 130 -5.78 -17.24 -16.23
CA LYS A 130 -5.49 -15.87 -16.68
C LYS A 130 -4.61 -15.86 -17.93
N ILE A 131 -3.57 -16.70 -17.97
CA ILE A 131 -2.71 -16.83 -19.15
C ILE A 131 -3.52 -17.33 -20.34
N GLY A 132 -4.38 -18.32 -20.13
CA GLY A 132 -5.29 -18.83 -21.15
C GLY A 132 -6.14 -17.73 -21.78
N VAL A 133 -6.75 -16.87 -20.97
CA VAL A 133 -7.54 -15.72 -21.44
C VAL A 133 -6.73 -14.80 -22.36
N VAL A 134 -5.48 -14.50 -22.02
CA VAL A 134 -4.62 -13.62 -22.84
C VAL A 134 -4.19 -14.29 -24.14
N VAL A 135 -3.88 -15.59 -24.10
CA VAL A 135 -3.53 -16.39 -25.29
C VAL A 135 -4.72 -16.49 -26.24
N ASP A 136 -5.91 -16.74 -25.72
CA ASP A 136 -7.12 -16.84 -26.53
C ASP A 136 -7.49 -15.49 -27.14
N ALA A 137 -7.33 -14.39 -26.39
CA ALA A 137 -7.49 -13.04 -26.92
C ALA A 137 -6.53 -12.73 -28.08
N TYR A 138 -5.26 -13.17 -27.99
CA TYR A 138 -4.29 -13.04 -29.08
C TYR A 138 -4.76 -13.78 -30.35
N LYS A 139 -5.17 -15.06 -30.20
CA LYS A 139 -5.62 -15.88 -31.34
C LYS A 139 -6.81 -15.24 -32.04
N SER A 140 -7.85 -14.86 -31.28
CA SER A 140 -9.04 -14.23 -31.84
C SER A 140 -8.73 -12.92 -32.55
N GLY A 141 -7.77 -12.12 -32.05
CA GLY A 141 -7.35 -10.88 -32.71
C GLY A 141 -6.54 -11.11 -34.00
N SER A 142 -5.72 -12.17 -34.04
CA SER A 142 -4.91 -12.51 -35.21
C SER A 142 -5.71 -13.08 -36.40
N GLU A 143 -6.95 -13.52 -36.15
CA GLU A 143 -7.85 -14.10 -37.17
C GLU A 143 -8.72 -13.05 -37.88
N VAL A 144 -8.73 -11.80 -37.41
CA VAL A 144 -9.50 -10.72 -38.05
C VAL A 144 -8.64 -10.09 -39.16
N GLU A 145 -9.04 -10.29 -40.42
CA GLU A 145 -8.45 -9.56 -41.56
C GLU A 145 -8.69 -8.05 -41.38
N GLY A 146 -7.62 -7.26 -41.55
CA GLY A 146 -7.64 -5.79 -41.49
C GLY A 146 -8.07 -5.13 -42.80
#